data_AF-A0A9Q0NKQ2-F1
#
_entry.id   AF-A0A9Q0NKQ2-F1
#
_cell.length_a   1.000
_cell.length_b   1.000
_cell.length_c   1.000
_cell.angle_alpha   90.00
_cell.angle_beta   90.00
_cell.angle_gamma   90.00
#
_symmetry.space_group_name_H-M   'P 1'
#
loop_
_entity.id
_entity.type
_entity.pdbx_description
1 polymer ?
#
loop_
_entity_poly.entity_id
_entity_poly.type
_entity_poly.pdbx_seq_one_letter_code
_entity_poly.pdbx_strand_id
1 'polypeptide(L)'
;MFSNTRNIFRAKGSKEIPISRKDAKLSSDDVFITSGCTQAIDVALTMLARPGANILLPRPGFPIYELCAAFRSLEVRHFDLLPEKGFEVDLDAIAALADQNSKSRHHKPWHHRLAC
;
A
#
# COMPACT_ATOMS: atom_id res chain seq x y z
N MET A 1 -24.26 2.70 1.39
CA MET A 1 -23.51 3.22 0.23
C MET A 1 -22.77 2.05 -0.39
N PHE A 2 -23.21 1.55 -1.55
CA PHE A 2 -22.62 0.35 -2.17
C PHE A 2 -21.23 0.69 -2.72
N SER A 3 -20.16 0.11 -2.15
CA SER A 3 -18.87 0.03 -2.85
C SER A 3 -19.09 -0.86 -4.06
N ASN A 4 -19.29 -0.24 -5.23
CA ASN A 4 -19.56 -0.96 -6.47
C ASN A 4 -18.23 -1.52 -6.99
N THR A 5 -17.85 -2.70 -6.49
CA THR A 5 -16.72 -3.51 -7.00
C THR A 5 -16.91 -3.92 -8.47
N ARG A 6 -18.07 -3.64 -9.08
CA ARG A 6 -18.42 -4.00 -10.47
C ARG A 6 -17.52 -3.40 -11.55
N ASN A 7 -16.67 -2.41 -11.24
CA ASN A 7 -15.79 -1.77 -12.23
C ASN A 7 -14.30 -2.08 -12.04
N ILE A 8 -13.96 -3.13 -11.28
CA ILE A 8 -12.58 -3.59 -11.13
C ILE A 8 -12.39 -4.79 -12.04
N PHE A 9 -11.57 -4.64 -13.07
CA PHE A 9 -11.35 -5.69 -14.06
C PHE A 9 -9.88 -6.12 -14.03
N ARG A 10 -9.63 -7.42 -14.01
CA ARG A 10 -8.27 -7.91 -14.28
C ARG A 10 -7.86 -7.52 -15.68
N ALA A 11 -6.62 -7.05 -15.84
CA ALA A 11 -6.04 -6.85 -17.15
C ALA A 11 -6.10 -8.19 -17.91
N LYS A 12 -6.50 -8.16 -19.18
CA LYS A 12 -6.52 -9.35 -20.03
C LYS A 12 -5.46 -9.21 -21.12
N GLY A 13 -4.68 -10.27 -21.33
CA GLY A 13 -4.09 -10.56 -22.65
C GLY A 13 -2.86 -9.76 -23.08
N SER A 14 -1.97 -9.38 -22.16
CA SER A 14 -0.66 -8.82 -22.55
C SER A 14 0.46 -9.71 -22.01
N LYS A 15 1.31 -10.23 -22.91
CA LYS A 15 2.50 -11.01 -22.53
C LYS A 15 3.53 -10.18 -21.75
N GLU A 16 3.46 -8.86 -21.89
CA GLU A 16 4.28 -7.89 -21.17
C GLU A 16 3.40 -6.72 -20.71
N ILE A 17 3.59 -6.33 -19.46
CA ILE A 17 2.89 -5.18 -18.86
C ILE A 17 3.83 -3.98 -18.95
N PRO A 18 3.48 -2.93 -19.72
CA PRO A 18 4.40 -1.82 -20.04
C PRO A 18 4.84 -0.96 -18.84
N ILE A 19 4.21 -1.14 -17.66
CA ILE A 19 4.59 -0.49 -16.40
C ILE A 19 5.52 -1.36 -15.52
N SER A 20 5.90 -2.55 -15.96
CA SER A 20 6.82 -3.43 -15.24
C SER A 20 8.21 -2.79 -15.14
N ARG A 21 8.71 -2.56 -13.92
CA ARG A 21 10.15 -2.33 -13.72
C ARG A 21 10.91 -3.57 -14.22
N LYS A 22 12.13 -3.38 -14.74
CA LYS A 22 12.97 -4.47 -15.30
C LYS A 22 13.12 -5.67 -14.35
N ASP A 23 13.08 -5.43 -13.04
CA ASP A 23 13.33 -6.44 -12.02
C ASP A 23 12.06 -7.07 -11.42
N ALA A 24 10.87 -6.64 -11.86
CA ALA A 24 9.59 -7.09 -11.30
C ALA A 24 8.69 -7.64 -12.41
N LYS A 25 8.80 -8.94 -12.74
CA LYS A 25 7.92 -9.59 -13.72
C LYS A 25 6.48 -9.60 -13.19
N LEU A 26 5.58 -8.88 -13.86
CA LEU A 26 4.15 -8.86 -13.57
C LEU A 26 3.38 -9.67 -14.62
N SER A 27 2.43 -10.48 -14.18
CA SER A 27 1.47 -11.16 -15.06
C SER A 27 0.17 -10.37 -15.14
N SER A 28 -0.67 -10.66 -16.15
CA SER A 28 -2.01 -10.06 -16.27
C SER A 28 -2.88 -10.29 -15.03
N ASP A 29 -2.57 -11.35 -14.29
CA ASP A 29 -3.25 -11.78 -13.09
C ASP A 29 -2.95 -10.89 -11.87
N ASP A 30 -1.85 -10.14 -11.91
CA ASP A 30 -1.39 -9.23 -10.87
C ASP A 30 -1.89 -7.79 -11.08
N VAL A 31 -2.55 -7.50 -12.21
CA VAL A 31 -2.95 -6.15 -12.60
C VAL A 31 -4.47 -6.02 -12.66
N PHE A 32 -4.96 -5.03 -11.92
CA PHE A 32 -6.36 -4.67 -11.85
C PHE A 32 -6.55 -3.24 -12.37
N ILE A 33 -7.51 -3.08 -13.28
CA ILE A 33 -7.94 -1.79 -13.82
C ILE A 33 -9.04 -1.26 -12.91
N THR A 34 -8.86 -0.02 -12.45
CA THR A 34 -9.81 0.70 -11.59
C THR A 34 -10.20 2.03 -12.23
N SER A 35 -11.32 2.60 -11.79
CA SER A 35 -11.75 3.96 -12.08
C SER A 35 -10.91 4.96 -11.26
N GLY A 36 -9.68 5.17 -11.70
CA GLY A 36 -8.72 6.08 -11.06
C GLY A 36 -8.03 5.50 -9.82
N CYS A 37 -7.09 6.28 -9.28
CA CYS A 37 -6.24 5.88 -8.16
C CYS A 37 -7.00 5.83 -6.82
N THR A 38 -7.99 6.71 -6.61
CA THR A 38 -8.82 6.69 -5.41
C THR A 38 -9.55 5.36 -5.23
N GLN A 39 -10.14 4.82 -6.31
CA GLN A 39 -10.77 3.50 -6.24
C GLN A 39 -9.74 2.40 -6.00
N ALA A 40 -8.54 2.49 -6.57
CA ALA A 40 -7.48 1.51 -6.30
C ALA A 40 -7.09 1.47 -4.81
N ILE A 41 -6.93 2.65 -4.19
CA ILE A 41 -6.62 2.77 -2.75
C ILE A 41 -7.76 2.20 -1.91
N ASP A 42 -9.01 2.54 -2.24
CA ASP A 42 -10.20 2.06 -1.55
C ASP A 42 -10.31 0.52 -1.56
N VAL A 43 -10.05 -0.09 -2.72
CA VAL A 43 -10.06 -1.54 -2.90
C VAL A 43 -8.92 -2.20 -2.14
N ALA A 44 -7.70 -1.67 -2.25
CA ALA A 44 -6.54 -2.20 -1.53
C ALA A 44 -6.77 -2.18 0.00
N LEU A 45 -7.31 -1.09 0.53
CA LEU A 45 -7.64 -0.99 1.96
C LEU A 45 -8.77 -1.95 2.35
N THR A 46 -9.75 -2.18 1.48
CA THR A 46 -10.79 -3.20 1.72
C THR A 46 -10.19 -4.60 1.87
N MET A 47 -9.24 -4.97 1.01
CA MET A 47 -8.61 -6.29 1.06
C MET A 47 -7.73 -6.49 2.29
N LEU A 48 -7.17 -5.39 2.82
CA LEU A 48 -6.35 -5.40 4.04
C LEU A 48 -7.18 -5.30 5.32
N ALA A 49 -8.38 -4.73 5.25
CA ALA A 49 -9.27 -4.54 6.39
C ALA A 49 -9.69 -5.88 7.01
N ARG A 50 -9.39 -6.04 8.29
CA ARG A 50 -9.82 -7.17 9.12
C ARG A 50 -10.16 -6.64 10.51
N PRO A 51 -11.04 -7.30 11.28
CA PRO A 51 -11.30 -6.90 12.66
C PRO A 51 -10.00 -6.79 13.47
N GLY A 52 -9.79 -5.64 14.10
CA GLY A 52 -8.59 -5.33 14.89
C GLY A 52 -7.34 -4.95 14.08
N ALA A 53 -7.39 -4.94 12.74
CA ALA A 53 -6.24 -4.53 11.94
C ALA A 53 -6.00 -3.01 12.03
N ASN A 54 -4.72 -2.64 11.95
CA ASN A 54 -4.28 -1.25 11.87
C ASN A 54 -3.53 -0.97 10.57
N ILE A 55 -3.44 0.31 10.21
CA ILE A 55 -2.64 0.81 9.10
C ILE A 55 -1.76 1.96 9.55
N LEU A 56 -0.51 1.97 9.06
CA LEU A 56 0.46 3.05 9.28
C LEU A 56 0.40 4.05 8.13
N LEU A 57 0.13 5.31 8.43
CA LEU A 57 0.08 6.41 7.47
C LEU A 57 1.13 7.49 7.81
N PRO A 58 1.81 8.06 6.79
CA PRO A 58 2.77 9.14 7.03
C PRO A 58 2.05 10.43 7.44
N ARG A 59 2.73 11.25 8.24
CA ARG A 59 2.37 12.63 8.53
C ARG A 59 3.54 13.57 8.18
N PRO A 60 3.35 14.56 7.29
CA PRO A 60 2.17 14.83 6.48
C PRO A 60 1.94 13.75 5.40
N GLY A 61 0.68 13.50 5.04
CA GLY A 61 0.30 12.45 4.09
C GLY A 61 -0.89 12.83 3.20
N PHE A 62 -1.19 12.00 2.19
CA PHE A 62 -2.33 12.25 1.29
C PHE A 62 -3.67 11.90 1.98
N PRO A 63 -4.62 12.84 2.12
CA PRO A 63 -5.82 12.65 2.97
C PRO A 63 -6.73 11.49 2.59
N ILE A 64 -6.65 11.00 1.34
CA ILE A 64 -7.52 9.93 0.87
C ILE A 64 -7.33 8.63 1.66
N TYR A 65 -6.12 8.38 2.16
CA TYR A 65 -5.82 7.17 2.93
C TYR A 65 -6.59 7.14 4.25
N GLU A 66 -6.60 8.26 4.96
CA GLU A 66 -7.36 8.42 6.21
C GLU A 66 -8.86 8.30 5.97
N LEU A 67 -9.37 8.95 4.92
CA LEU A 67 -10.79 8.88 4.57
C LEU A 67 -11.23 7.44 4.28
N CYS A 68 -10.48 6.72 3.45
CA CYS A 68 -10.80 5.33 3.09
C CYS A 68 -10.64 4.36 4.28
N ALA A 69 -9.69 4.61 5.18
CA ALA A 69 -9.47 3.82 6.40
C ALA A 69 -10.59 4.04 7.43
N ALA A 70 -10.98 5.29 7.67
CA ALA A 70 -12.06 5.66 8.57
C ALA A 70 -13.40 5.03 8.13
N PHE A 71 -13.69 5.01 6.83
CA PHE A 71 -14.89 4.38 6.27
C PHE A 71 -14.96 2.86 6.55
N ARG A 72 -13.82 2.22 6.83
CA ARG A 72 -13.70 0.76 7.09
C ARG A 72 -13.44 0.43 8.55
N SER A 73 -13.49 1.43 9.43
CA SER A 73 -13.15 1.27 10.86
C SER A 73 -11.77 0.63 11.07
N LEU A 74 -10.82 0.92 10.19
CA LEU A 74 -9.42 0.55 10.38
C LEU A 74 -8.80 1.50 11.40
N GLU A 75 -8.03 0.96 12.34
CA GLU A 75 -7.23 1.79 13.24
C GLU A 75 -6.10 2.45 12.42
N VAL A 76 -6.10 3.78 12.39
CA VAL A 76 -5.03 4.54 11.73
C VAL A 76 -4.00 4.92 12.78
N ARG A 77 -2.76 4.53 12.54
CA ARG A 77 -1.59 4.99 13.29
C ARG A 77 -0.73 5.82 12.37
N HIS A 78 -0.12 6.87 12.91
CA HIS A 78 0.72 7.76 12.14
C HIS A 78 2.18 7.64 12.52
N PHE A 79 3.04 7.78 11.52
CA PHE A 79 4.46 8.03 11.73
C PHE A 79 4.82 9.38 11.10
N ASP A 80 5.70 10.13 11.77
CA ASP A 80 6.11 11.43 11.29
C ASP A 80 7.27 11.28 10.28
N LEU A 81 7.22 12.10 9.24
CA LEU A 81 8.31 12.23 8.27
C LEU A 81 9.29 13.29 8.79
N LEU A 82 10.59 13.03 8.65
CA LEU A 82 11.66 13.90 9.16
C LEU A 82 11.90 15.06 8.17
N PRO A 83 11.44 16.31 8.45
CA PRO A 83 11.54 17.40 7.47
C PRO A 83 13.00 17.76 7.16
N GLU A 84 13.85 17.71 8.19
CA GLU A 84 15.30 17.97 8.11
C GLU A 84 16.05 16.98 7.22
N LYS A 85 15.48 15.80 6.97
CA LYS A 85 16.03 14.75 6.10
C LYS A 85 15.24 14.62 4.80
N GLY A 86 14.59 15.69 4.35
CA GLY A 86 13.84 15.66 3.10
C GLY A 86 12.57 14.80 3.15
N PHE A 87 11.91 14.76 4.31
CA PHE A 87 10.72 13.93 4.57
C PHE A 87 10.98 12.42 4.51
N GLU A 88 12.20 12.01 4.85
CA GLU A 88 12.51 10.59 5.05
C GLU A 88 11.72 9.99 6.20
N VAL A 89 11.51 8.68 6.09
CA VAL A 89 10.79 7.89 7.06
C VAL A 89 11.72 7.51 8.21
N ASP A 90 11.30 7.79 9.44
CA ASP A 90 11.98 7.26 10.63
C ASP A 90 11.67 5.76 10.79
N LEU A 91 12.62 4.92 10.38
CA LEU A 91 12.48 3.47 10.42
C LEU A 91 12.41 2.91 11.84
N ASP A 92 13.09 3.55 12.79
CA ASP A 92 13.08 3.14 14.20
C ASP A 92 11.72 3.45 14.83
N ALA A 93 11.15 4.62 14.51
CA ALA A 93 9.79 4.98 14.92
C ALA A 93 8.74 4.04 14.30
N ILE A 94 8.90 3.65 13.04
CA ILE A 94 8.01 2.64 12.42
C ILE A 94 8.14 1.29 13.11
N ALA A 95 9.35 0.83 13.42
CA ALA A 95 9.56 -0.45 14.08
C ALA A 95 8.91 -0.48 15.48
N ALA A 96 8.89 0.66 16.19
CA ALA A 96 8.21 0.79 17.47
C ALA A 96 6.67 0.80 17.35
N LEU A 97 6.13 1.31 16.23
CA LEU A 97 4.69 1.40 15.98
C LEU A 97 4.08 0.14 15.35
N ALA A 98 4.91 -0.65 14.65
CA ALA A 98 4.52 -1.89 14.01
C ALA A 98 4.33 -2.99 15.05
N ASP A 99 3.08 -3.34 15.35
CA ASP A 99 2.75 -4.50 16.17
C ASP A 99 2.57 -5.76 15.31
N GLN A 100 2.33 -6.91 15.95
CA GLN A 100 2.08 -8.19 15.25
C GLN A 100 0.84 -8.14 14.32
N ASN A 101 0.05 -7.06 14.37
CA ASN A 101 -1.16 -6.86 13.57
C ASN A 101 -0.95 -5.86 12.42
N SER A 102 0.13 -5.07 12.45
CA SER A 102 0.60 -4.28 11.32
C SER A 102 1.15 -5.22 10.25
N LYS A 103 0.43 -5.39 9.13
CA LYS A 103 0.83 -6.30 8.05
C LYS A 103 2.01 -5.76 7.24
N SER A 104 3.21 -5.86 7.81
CA SER A 104 4.48 -5.85 7.10
C SER A 104 5.24 -7.13 7.46
N ARG A 105 4.88 -8.24 6.81
CA ARG A 105 5.69 -9.47 6.87
C ARG A 105 6.20 -9.84 5.49
N HIS A 106 7.16 -9.05 5.00
CA HIS A 106 8.20 -9.56 4.11
C HIS A 106 9.51 -8.79 4.34
N HIS A 107 10.22 -9.17 5.40
CA HIS A 107 11.59 -8.71 5.65
C HIS A 107 12.53 -9.51 4.73
N LYS A 108 12.93 -8.92 3.61
CA LYS A 108 14.19 -9.27 2.93
C LYS A 108 15.15 -8.09 3.18
N PRO A 109 16.31 -8.31 3.81
CA PRO A 109 17.29 -7.26 4.02
C PRO A 109 17.87 -6.83 2.66
N TRP A 110 17.87 -5.52 2.40
CA TRP A 110 18.30 -4.90 1.14
C TRP A 110 19.83 -4.79 0.97
N HIS A 111 20.63 -5.61 1.66
CA HIS A 111 22.09 -5.44 1.69
C HIS A 111 22.90 -6.29 0.70
N HIS A 112 22.30 -7.08 -0.20
CA HIS A 112 23.10 -7.80 -1.20
C HIS A 112 22.37 -7.99 -2.55
N ARG A 113 22.51 -6.99 -3.45
CA ARG A 113 22.79 -7.22 -4.88
C ARG A 113 23.11 -5.90 -5.61
N LEU A 114 24.34 -5.43 -5.41
CA LEU A 114 25.09 -4.71 -6.44
C LEU A 114 26.22 -5.66 -6.87
N ALA A 115 25.96 -6.50 -7.88
CA ALA A 115 26.95 -7.14 -8.75
C ALA A 115 26.20 -7.95 -9.83
N CYS A 116 26.55 -7.65 -11.09
CA CYS A 116 26.02 -8.12 -12.37
C CYS A 116 24.64 -7.60 -12.81
#